data_AF-A0A2W6BWB3-F1
#
_entry.id   AF-A0A2W6BWB3-F1
#
_cell.length_a   1.000
_cell.length_b   1.000
_cell.length_c   1.000
_cell.angle_alpha   90.00
_cell.angle_beta   90.00
_cell.angle_gamma   90.00
#
_symmetry.space_group_name_H-M   'P 1'
#
loop_
_entity.id
_entity.type
_entity.pdbx_description
1 polymer ?
#
loop_
_entity_poly.entity_id
_entity_poly.type
_entity_poly.pdbx_seq_one_letter_code
_entity_poly.pdbx_strand_id
1 'polypeptide(L)' 'MLHSDMARPPRPGPELRVYVPAELHAELKRRAASNDRPISGEAVRAIRAYLADYARAQELNEEGTTTA' A
#
# COMPACT_ATOMS: atom_id res chain seq x y z
N MET A 1 -20.14 34.98 -22.92
CA MET A 1 -20.17 33.51 -22.74
C MET A 1 -18.92 33.09 -21.98
N LEU A 2 -19.04 32.85 -20.67
CA LEU A 2 -17.94 32.34 -19.85
C LEU A 2 -17.73 30.87 -20.19
N HIS A 3 -16.55 30.51 -20.71
CA HIS A 3 -16.17 29.12 -20.87
C HIS A 3 -15.88 28.56 -19.49
N SER A 4 -16.77 27.70 -18.98
CA SER A 4 -16.49 26.92 -17.78
C SER A 4 -15.27 26.05 -18.06
N ASP A 5 -14.20 26.33 -17.32
CA ASP A 5 -12.97 25.57 -17.31
C ASP A 5 -13.29 24.16 -16.79
N MET A 6 -13.54 23.24 -17.71
CA MET A 6 -13.77 21.83 -17.41
C MET A 6 -12.43 21.27 -16.90
N ALA A 7 -12.27 21.28 -15.58
CA ALA A 7 -11.08 20.75 -14.91
C ALA A 7 -10.75 19.38 -15.50
N ARG A 8 -9.57 19.29 -16.14
CA ARG A 8 -9.07 18.06 -16.73
C ARG A 8 -9.08 16.97 -15.65
N PRO A 9 -9.65 15.79 -15.91
CA PRO A 9 -9.66 14.72 -14.92
C PRO A 9 -8.21 14.41 -14.51
N PRO A 10 -7.96 14.16 -13.22
CA PRO A 10 -6.62 13.85 -12.74
C PRO A 10 -6.07 12.67 -13.54
N ARG A 11 -4.82 12.79 -14.01
CA ARG A 11 -4.17 11.68 -14.71
C ARG A 11 -4.08 10.51 -13.73
N PRO A 12 -4.43 9.28 -14.15
CA PRO A 12 -4.22 8.11 -13.30
C PRO A 12 -2.75 8.05 -12.90
N GLY A 13 -2.48 7.78 -11.63
CA GLY A 13 -1.13 7.53 -11.14
C GLY A 13 -0.50 6.30 -11.82
N PRO A 14 0.80 6.04 -11.58
CA PRO A 14 1.46 4.86 -12.15
C PRO A 14 0.74 3.57 -11.74
N GLU A 15 0.40 2.73 -12.73
CA GLU A 15 -0.16 1.41 -12.47
C GLU A 15 0.98 0.47 -12.03
N LEU A 16 0.89 -0.02 -10.79
CA LEU A 16 1.83 -1.01 -10.27
C LEU A 16 1.21 -2.42 -10.39
N ARG A 17 1.92 -3.32 -11.07
CA ARG A 17 1.55 -4.73 -11.16
C ARG A 17 2.36 -5.52 -10.13
N VAL A 18 1.66 -6.17 -9.21
CA VAL A 18 2.27 -7.00 -8.16
C VAL A 18 1.80 -8.44 -8.37
N TYR A 19 2.75 -9.35 -8.47
CA TYR A 19 2.48 -10.78 -8.52
C TYR A 19 2.63 -11.35 -7.11
N VAL A 20 1.60 -12.05 -6.65
CA VAL A 20 1.57 -12.70 -5.35
C VAL A 20 1.11 -14.15 -5.49
N PRO A 21 1.47 -15.04 -4.56
CA PRO A 21 0.91 -16.39 -4.50
C PRO A 21 -0.63 -16.38 -4.42
N ALA A 22 -1.25 -17.45 -4.93
CA ALA A 22 -2.70 -17.56 -5.02
C ALA A 22 -3.38 -17.45 -3.65
N GLU A 23 -2.76 -18.02 -2.62
CA GLU A 23 -3.25 -18.02 -1.24
C GLU A 23 -3.27 -16.60 -0.68
N LEU A 24 -2.23 -15.81 -0.95
CA LEU A 24 -2.15 -14.42 -0.53
C LEU A 24 -3.17 -13.55 -1.26
N HIS A 25 -3.37 -13.79 -2.57
CA HIS A 25 -4.40 -13.09 -3.32
C HIS A 25 -5.81 -13.40 -2.80
N ALA A 26 -6.10 -14.66 -2.47
CA ALA A 26 -7.36 -15.06 -1.86
C ALA A 26 -7.60 -14.37 -0.51
N GLU A 27 -6.55 -14.28 0.32
CA GLU A 27 -6.62 -13.58 1.59
C GLU A 27 -6.88 -12.08 1.44
N LEU A 28 -6.17 -11.41 0.53
CA LEU A 28 -6.39 -10.00 0.22
C LEU A 28 -7.82 -9.75 -0.26
N LYS A 29 -8.33 -10.62 -1.13
CA LYS A 29 -9.71 -10.56 -1.61
C LYS A 29 -10.73 -10.71 -0.48
N ARG A 30 -10.51 -11.64 0.45
CA ARG A 30 -11.36 -11.84 1.63
C ARG A 30 -11.40 -10.59 2.51
N ARG A 31 -10.24 -10.03 2.85
CA ARG A 31 -10.14 -8.81 3.69
C ARG A 31 -10.77 -7.59 3.02
N ALA A 32 -10.55 -7.43 1.71
CA ALA A 32 -11.12 -6.35 0.92
C ALA A 32 -12.65 -6.39 0.97
N ALA A 33 -13.24 -7.59 0.83
CA ALA A 33 -14.69 -7.78 0.96
C ALA A 33 -15.19 -7.47 2.39
N SER A 34 -14.50 -7.95 3.42
CA SER A 34 -14.90 -7.70 4.82
C SER A 34 -14.84 -6.23 5.23
N ASN A 35 -13.93 -5.45 4.64
CA ASN A 35 -13.71 -4.05 4.98
C ASN A 35 -14.43 -3.06 4.05
N ASP A 36 -15.16 -3.55 3.05
CA ASP A 36 -15.78 -2.77 1.96
C ASP A 36 -14.76 -1.86 1.23
N ARG A 37 -13.68 -2.47 0.72
CA ARG A 37 -12.58 -1.75 0.06
C ARG A 37 -12.13 -2.47 -1.20
N PRO A 38 -11.50 -1.75 -2.16
CA PRO A 38 -10.83 -2.40 -3.28
C PRO A 38 -9.62 -3.22 -2.79
N ILE A 39 -9.34 -4.34 -3.46
CA ILE A 39 -8.18 -5.21 -3.19
C ILE A 39 -6.86 -4.43 -3.19
N SER A 40 -6.70 -3.47 -4.11
CA SER A 40 -5.53 -2.59 -4.17
C SER A 40 -5.35 -1.76 -2.90
N GLY A 41 -6.44 -1.32 -2.27
CA GLY A 41 -6.41 -0.59 -1.00
C GLY A 41 -5.90 -1.45 0.15
N GLU A 42 -6.35 -2.71 0.24
CA GLU A 42 -5.84 -3.65 1.24
C GLU A 42 -4.38 -4.05 0.97
N ALA A 43 -4.00 -4.27 -0.29
CA ALA A 43 -2.62 -4.56 -0.66
C ALA A 43 -1.66 -3.42 -0.27
N VAL A 44 -2.01 -2.17 -0.57
CA VAL A 44 -1.21 -1.00 -0.19
C VAL A 44 -1.10 -0.86 1.33
N ARG A 45 -2.18 -1.12 2.07
CA ARG A 45 -2.15 -1.11 3.54
C ARG A 45 -1.21 -2.17 4.10
N ALA A 46 -1.27 -3.39 3.59
CA ALA A 46 -0.38 -4.48 4.02
C ALA A 46 1.10 -4.15 3.75
N ILE A 47 1.41 -3.61 2.56
CA ILE A 47 2.77 -3.18 2.20
C ILE A 47 3.26 -2.08 3.14
N ARG A 48 2.43 -1.08 3.43
CA ARG A 48 2.79 0.01 4.35
C ARG A 48 3.06 -0.48 5.77
N ALA A 49 2.24 -1.40 6.27
CA ALA A 49 2.44 -2.00 7.58
C ALA A 49 3.78 -2.75 7.65
N TYR A 50 4.06 -3.59 6.65
CA TYR A 50 5.33 -4.31 6.56
C TYR A 50 6.53 -3.37 6.50
N LEU A 51 6.48 -2.31 5.71
CA LEU A 51 7.57 -1.33 5.61
C LEU A 51 7.80 -0.57 6.92
N ALA A 52 6.73 -0.25 7.66
CA ALA A 52 6.84 0.38 8.97
C ALA A 52 7.49 -0.57 9.99
N ASP A 53 7.06 -1.83 10.01
CA ASP A 53 7.65 -2.86 10.88
C ASP A 53 9.12 -3.10 10.53
N TYR A 54 9.45 -3.14 9.23
CA TYR A 54 10.83 -3.30 8.74
C TYR A 54 11.70 -2.11 9.14
N ALA A 55 11.23 -0.87 8.95
CA ALA A 55 11.96 0.33 9.33
C ALA A 55 12.24 0.33 10.85
N ARG A 56 11.23 -0.01 11.66
CA ARG A 56 11.41 -0.13 13.12
C ARG A 56 12.40 -1.23 13.51
N ALA A 57 12.40 -2.35 12.81
CA ALA A 57 13.38 -3.42 13.03
C ALA A 57 14.81 -2.98 12.70
N GLN A 58 15.00 -2.15 11.66
CA GLN A 58 16.31 -1.59 11.33
C GLN A 58 16.80 -0.62 12.40
N GLU A 59 15.94 0.30 12.86
CA GLU A 59 16.27 1.24 13.95
C GLU A 59 16.76 0.50 15.21
N LEU A 60 16.07 -0.56 15.62
CA LEU A 60 16.45 -1.35 16.80
C LEU A 60 17.80 -2.07 16.62
N ASN A 61 18.14 -2.50 15.41
CA ASN A 61 19.45 -3.11 15.12
C ASN A 61 20.58 -2.07 15.17
N GLU A 62 20.33 -0.86 14.71
CA GLU A 62 21.30 0.24 14.74
C GLU A 62 21.55 0.76 16.17
N GLU A 63 20.50 0.88 16.99
CA GLU A 63 20.60 1.24 18.41
C GLU A 63 21.33 0.15 19.22
N GLY A 64 21.08 -1.13 18.92
CA GLY A 64 21.74 -2.27 19.58
C GLY A 64 23.23 -2.40 19.26
N THR A 65 23.72 -1.79 18.18
CA THR A 65 25.14 -1.85 17.78
C THR A 65 25.99 -0.74 18.43
N THR A 66 25.36 0.32 18.96
CA THR A 66 26.07 1.46 19.57
C THR A 66 26.40 1.24 21.06
N THR A 67 26.00 0.11 21.66
CA THR A 67 26.19 -0.18 23.09
C THR A 67 27.08 -1.41 23.36
N ALA A 68 28.08 -1.66 22.51
CA ALA A 68 29.07 -2.73 22.70
C ALA A 68 30.51 -2.18 22.68
#